data_AF-A0A966V269-F1
#
_entry.id   AF-A0A966V269-F1
#
_cell.length_a   1.000
_cell.length_b   1.000
_cell.length_c   1.000
_cell.angle_alpha   90.00
_cell.angle_beta   90.00
_cell.angle_gamma   90.00
#
_symmetry.space_group_name_H-M   'P 1'
#
loop_
_entity.id
_entity.type
_entity.pdbx_description
1 polymer ?
#
loop_
_entity_poly.entity_id
_entity_poly.type
_entity_poly.pdbx_seq_one_letter_code
_entity_poly.pdbx_strand_id
1 'polypeptide(L)' 'MCLDVPTASVVTTSDMLVPPRKQHQLAEAVNAHVVPLDGDHLAMWGVPDRWATAIRIAVDYVTTSGR' A
#
# COMPACT_ATOMS: atom_id res chain seq x y z
N MET A 1 -14.83 -0.33 -7.97
CA MET A 1 -15.83 -1.06 -7.16
C MET A 1 -15.35 -0.96 -5.73
N CYS A 2 -16.02 -0.16 -4.90
CA CYS A 2 -15.65 -0.03 -3.49
C CYS A 2 -15.84 -1.39 -2.80
N LEU A 3 -14.91 -1.74 -1.91
CA LEU A 3 -15.04 -2.92 -1.05
C LEU A 3 -15.79 -2.51 0.23
N ASP A 4 -16.65 -3.37 0.75
CA ASP A 4 -17.42 -3.12 1.99
C ASP A 4 -16.62 -3.41 3.28
N VAL A 5 -15.30 -3.52 3.15
CA VAL A 5 -14.38 -3.83 4.25
C VAL A 5 -13.22 -2.82 4.28
N PRO A 6 -12.64 -2.53 5.45
CA PRO A 6 -11.45 -1.71 5.54
C PRO A 6 -10.34 -2.24 4.63
N THR A 7 -9.81 -1.38 3.76
CA THR A 7 -8.80 -1.74 2.76
C THR A 7 -7.64 -0.75 2.84
N ALA A 8 -6.41 -1.25 2.74
CA ALA A 8 -5.20 -0.43 2.66
C ALA A 8 -4.31 -0.89 1.49
N SER A 9 -3.53 0.04 0.93
CA SER A 9 -2.59 -0.23 -0.16
C SER A 9 -1.27 0.46 0.13
N VAL A 10 -0.18 -0.30 0.18
CA VAL A 10 1.18 0.25 0.18
C VAL A 10 1.55 0.60 -1.25
N VAL A 11 1.87 1.87 -1.51
CA VAL A 11 2.21 2.37 -2.85
C VAL A 11 3.70 2.66 -2.93
N THR A 12 4.42 1.90 -3.75
CA THR A 12 5.84 2.14 -4.05
C THR A 12 5.98 3.25 -5.08
N THR A 13 6.86 4.22 -4.82
CA THR A 13 6.95 5.45 -5.64
C THR A 13 7.85 5.33 -6.87
N SER A 14 8.68 4.29 -6.95
CA SER A 14 9.66 4.08 -8.04
C SER A 14 9.51 2.72 -8.74
N ASP A 15 8.38 2.01 -8.54
CA ASP A 15 8.13 0.72 -9.18
C ASP A 15 7.94 0.87 -10.70
N MET A 16 8.71 0.11 -11.47
CA MET A 16 8.65 0.11 -12.94
C MET A 16 7.88 -1.08 -13.52
N LEU A 17 7.63 -2.13 -12.73
CA LEU A 17 6.81 -3.28 -13.14
C LEU A 17 5.33 -2.95 -13.01
N VAL A 18 4.95 -2.34 -11.90
CA VAL A 18 3.62 -1.77 -11.66
C VAL A 18 3.79 -0.27 -11.35
N PRO A 19 3.71 0.61 -12.36
CA PRO A 19 3.93 2.04 -12.15
C PRO A 19 3.06 2.64 -11.03
N PRO A 20 3.56 3.61 -10.24
CA PRO A 20 2.83 4.20 -9.11
C PRO A 20 1.43 4.68 -9.49
N ARG A 21 1.27 5.24 -10.70
CA ARG A 21 -0.02 5.66 -11.25
C ARG A 21 -1.06 4.53 -11.24
N LYS A 22 -0.68 3.30 -11.61
CA LYS A 22 -1.60 2.15 -11.61
C LYS A 22 -1.92 1.68 -10.20
N GLN A 23 -0.94 1.74 -9.28
CA GLN A 23 -1.16 1.42 -7.88
C GLN A 23 -2.18 2.38 -7.24
N HIS A 24 -2.03 3.68 -7.50
CA HIS A 24 -3.00 4.70 -7.09
C HIS A 24 -4.38 4.49 -7.71
N GLN A 25 -4.46 4.18 -9.01
CA GLN A 25 -5.74 3.87 -9.68
C GLN A 25 -6.46 2.68 -9.03
N LEU A 26 -5.72 1.64 -8.66
CA LEU A 26 -6.29 0.51 -7.92
C LEU A 26 -6.77 0.95 -6.54
N ALA A 27 -5.93 1.64 -5.77
CA ALA A 27 -6.25 2.11 -4.43
C ALA A 27 -7.51 2.99 -4.41
N GLU A 28 -7.64 3.90 -5.37
CA GLU A 28 -8.83 4.73 -5.57
C GLU A 28 -10.06 3.87 -5.93
N ALA A 29 -9.91 2.93 -6.88
CA ALA A 29 -11.03 2.10 -7.34
C ALA A 29 -11.65 1.24 -6.24
N VAL A 30 -10.88 0.89 -5.20
CA VAL A 30 -11.32 0.10 -4.03
C VAL A 30 -11.48 0.93 -2.75
N ASN A 31 -11.32 2.25 -2.81
CA ASN A 31 -11.36 3.15 -1.65
C ASN A 31 -10.39 2.75 -0.51
N ALA A 32 -9.14 2.43 -0.87
CA ALA A 32 -8.11 2.02 0.09
C ALA A 32 -7.43 3.21 0.80
N HIS A 33 -7.04 3.00 2.06
CA HIS A 33 -6.05 3.83 2.73
C HIS A 33 -4.67 3.64 2.09
N VAL A 34 -4.09 4.72 1.56
CA VAL A 34 -2.79 4.69 0.88
C VAL A 34 -1.65 4.91 1.87
N VAL A 35 -0.70 3.99 1.91
CA VAL A 35 0.57 4.09 2.65
C VAL A 35 1.71 4.25 1.64
N PRO A 36 2.27 5.46 1.45
CA PRO A 36 3.36 5.65 0.50
C PRO A 36 4.65 5.03 1.01
N LEU A 37 5.43 4.43 0.10
CA LEU A 37 6.75 3.88 0.34
C LEU A 37 7.72 4.36 -0.73
N ASP A 38 8.81 5.01 -0.28
CA ASP A 38 9.96 5.29 -1.13
C ASP A 38 10.71 3.99 -1.44
N GLY A 39 10.60 3.52 -2.68
CA GLY A 39 11.11 2.21 -3.13
C GLY A 39 10.54 1.78 -4.48
N ASP A 40 11.13 0.73 -5.04
CA ASP A 40 10.73 0.12 -6.31
C ASP A 40 9.92 -1.18 -6.08
N HIS A 41 9.78 -2.00 -7.13
CA HIS A 41 9.09 -3.29 -7.05
C HIS A 41 9.68 -4.24 -6.00
N LEU A 42 10.99 -4.10 -5.74
CA LEU A 42 11.77 -4.96 -4.87
C LEU A 42 12.07 -4.30 -3.51
N ALA A 43 11.26 -3.31 -3.11
CA ALA A 43 11.44 -2.57 -1.86
C ALA A 43 11.51 -3.47 -0.61
N MET A 44 10.88 -4.65 -0.62
CA MET A 44 10.99 -5.63 0.47
C MET A 44 12.42 -6.16 0.67
N TRP A 45 13.23 -6.17 -0.38
CA TRP A 45 14.65 -6.53 -0.33
C TRP A 45 15.56 -5.30 -0.22
N GLY A 46 15.24 -4.21 -0.92
CA GLY A 46 16.07 -3.01 -0.96
C GLY A 46 16.00 -2.13 0.29
N VAL A 47 14.83 -2.06 0.93
CA VAL A 47 14.57 -1.23 2.12
C VAL A 47 13.71 -1.98 3.15
N PRO A 48 14.17 -3.14 3.66
CA PRO A 48 13.33 -4.07 4.43
C PRO A 48 12.68 -3.44 5.66
N ASP A 49 13.37 -2.56 6.39
CA ASP A 49 12.82 -1.90 7.59
C ASP A 49 11.67 -0.93 7.25
N ARG A 50 11.82 -0.17 6.15
CA ARG A 50 10.79 0.76 5.67
C ARG A 50 9.60 -0.01 5.12
N TRP A 51 9.86 -1.09 4.38
CA TRP A 51 8.84 -2.00 3.90
C TRP A 51 8.03 -2.60 5.06
N ALA A 52 8.70 -3.18 6.06
CA ALA A 52 8.05 -3.77 7.23
C ALA A 52 7.21 -2.73 8.00
N THR A 53 7.73 -1.50 8.13
CA THR A 53 7.00 -0.39 8.76
C THR A 53 5.72 -0.03 7.97
N ALA A 54 5.82 0.13 6.65
CA ALA A 54 4.68 0.45 5.79
C ALA A 54 3.60 -0.64 5.81
N ILE A 55 4.02 -1.91 5.76
CA ILE A 55 3.10 -3.06 5.87
C ILE A 55 2.41 -3.07 7.24
N ARG A 56 3.15 -2.81 8.33
CA ARG A 56 2.56 -2.76 9.67
C ARG A 56 1.49 -1.67 9.77
N ILE A 57 1.74 -0.47 9.23
CA ILE A 57 0.75 0.61 9.19
C ILE A 57 -0.51 0.17 8.43
N ALA A 58 -0.35 -0.48 7.27
CA ALA A 58 -1.48 -0.97 6.49
C ALA A 58 -2.30 -2.04 7.24
N VAL A 59 -1.62 -2.98 7.92
CA VAL A 59 -2.26 -4.02 8.75
C VAL A 59 -2.97 -3.41 9.95
N ASP A 60 -2.33 -2.48 10.65
CA ASP A 60 -2.92 -1.78 11.79
C ASP A 60 -4.19 -1.03 11.35
N TYR A 61 -4.18 -0.37 10.19
CA TYR A 61 -5.36 0.29 9.65
C TYR A 61 -6.54 -0.67 9.47
N VAL A 62 -6.35 -1.79 8.77
CA VAL A 62 -7.47 -2.70 8.48
C VAL A 62 -7.96 -3.45 9.72
N THR A 63 -7.09 -3.71 10.69
CA THR A 63 -7.43 -4.45 11.92
C THR A 63 -8.05 -3.58 13.00
N THR A 64 -7.77 -2.27 13.00
CA THR A 64 -8.33 -1.32 13.97
C THR A 64 -9.56 -0.58 13.45
N SER A 65 -9.68 -0.37 12.13
CA SER A 65 -10.86 0.29 11.52
C SER A 65 -12.08 -0.63 11.40
N GLY A 66 -11.90 -1.95 11.56
CA GLY A 66 -12.97 -2.95 11.54
C GLY A 66 -13.58 -3.27 12.91
N ARG A 67 -13.21 -2.53 13.96
CA ARG A 67 -13.81 -2.59 15.31
C ARG A 67 -14.65 -1.33 15.54
#